data_AF-A0A946ITR5-F1
#
_entry.id   AF-A0A946ITR5-F1
#
_cell.length_a   1.000
_cell.length_b   1.000
_cell.length_c   1.000
_cell.angle_alpha   90.00
_cell.angle_beta   90.00
_cell.angle_gamma   90.00
#
_symmetry.space_group_name_H-M   'P 1'
#
loop_
_entity.id
_entity.type
_entity.pdbx_description
1 polymer ?
#
loop_
_entity_poly.entity_id
_entity_poly.type
_entity_poly.pdbx_seq_one_letter_code
_entity_poly.pdbx_strand_id
1 'polypeptide(L)'
;MASKIKICTGAGCKAWNSEYMASKLKQLQGSDDVCLVPCMKQCGGGASVRLKNRGKVLKLRETEDVAYLLNSNSGALAAVC
;
A
#
# COMPACT_ATOMS: atom_id res chain seq x y z
N MET A 1 -15.82 10.83 1.04
CA MET A 1 -14.80 9.98 1.67
C MET A 1 -13.60 9.84 0.74
N ALA A 2 -12.40 10.08 1.23
CA ALA A 2 -11.19 10.04 0.42
C ALA A 2 -10.29 8.92 0.90
N SER A 3 -10.40 7.73 0.32
CA SER A 3 -9.51 6.61 0.61
C SER A 3 -8.04 7.07 0.47
N LYS A 4 -7.34 7.11 1.61
CA LYS A 4 -5.97 7.62 1.69
C LYS A 4 -4.97 6.65 1.11
N ILE A 5 -5.30 5.36 1.06
CA ILE A 5 -4.43 4.27 0.62
C ILE A 5 -5.13 3.47 -0.49
N LYS A 6 -4.50 3.37 -1.65
CA LYS A 6 -4.97 2.53 -2.77
C LYS A 6 -4.00 1.37 -2.96
N ILE A 7 -4.51 0.14 -3.01
CA ILE A 7 -3.70 -1.08 -3.13
C ILE A 7 -4.07 -1.81 -4.41
N CYS A 8 -3.06 -2.13 -5.21
CA CYS A 8 -3.22 -2.84 -6.47
C CYS A 8 -3.55 -4.32 -6.24
N THR A 9 -4.59 -4.83 -6.91
CA THR A 9 -5.01 -6.24 -6.87
C THR A 9 -4.75 -7.00 -8.17
N GLY A 10 -3.91 -6.46 -9.06
CA GLY A 10 -3.48 -7.16 -10.27
C GLY A 10 -2.71 -8.44 -9.94
N ALA A 11 -2.65 -9.40 -10.88
CA ALA A 11 -2.00 -10.70 -10.68
C ALA A 11 -0.57 -10.59 -10.09
N GLY A 12 0.23 -9.65 -10.61
CA GLY A 12 1.58 -9.39 -10.10
C GLY A 12 1.64 -8.83 -8.68
N CYS A 13 0.60 -8.17 -8.16
CA CYS A 13 0.53 -7.74 -6.77
C CYS A 13 -0.11 -8.81 -5.86
N LYS A 14 -1.01 -9.65 -6.39
CA LYS A 14 -1.56 -10.81 -5.68
C LYS A 14 -0.49 -11.84 -5.36
N ALA A 15 0.46 -12.07 -6.28
CA ALA A 15 1.64 -12.90 -6.02
C ALA A 15 2.51 -12.40 -4.83
N TRP A 16 2.34 -11.14 -4.44
CA TRP A 16 2.97 -10.50 -3.27
C TRP A 16 1.98 -10.25 -2.12
N ASN A 17 0.93 -11.07 -2.02
CA ASN A 17 -0.04 -11.02 -0.91
C ASN A 17 -0.75 -9.67 -0.71
N SER A 18 -0.94 -8.87 -1.78
CA SER A 18 -1.59 -7.55 -1.71
C SER A 18 -2.98 -7.54 -1.03
N GLU A 19 -3.78 -8.61 -1.19
CA GLU A 19 -5.11 -8.72 -0.57
C GLU A 19 -5.02 -8.93 0.95
N TYR A 20 -4.03 -9.71 1.40
CA TYR A 20 -3.73 -9.88 2.81
C TYR A 20 -3.23 -8.56 3.43
N MET A 21 -2.31 -7.88 2.75
CA MET A 21 -1.82 -6.55 3.16
C MET A 21 -2.97 -5.53 3.26
N ALA A 22 -3.88 -5.53 2.30
CA ALA A 22 -5.05 -4.66 2.35
C ALA A 22 -5.96 -4.96 3.54
N SER A 23 -6.17 -6.24 3.85
CA SER A 23 -6.96 -6.66 5.01
C SER A 23 -6.32 -6.22 6.32
N LYS A 24 -4.99 -6.37 6.45
CA LYS A 24 -4.23 -5.85 7.61
C LYS A 24 -4.31 -4.33 7.71
N LEU A 25 -4.17 -3.61 6.59
CA LEU A 25 -4.28 -2.15 6.56
C LEU A 25 -5.66 -1.67 6.97
N LYS A 26 -6.73 -2.35 6.54
CA LYS A 26 -8.11 -2.04 6.95
C LYS A 26 -8.33 -2.23 8.44
N GLN A 27 -7.72 -3.25 9.05
CA GLN A 27 -7.79 -3.47 10.50
C GLN A 27 -7.05 -2.38 11.29
N LEU A 28 -5.97 -1.82 10.73
CA LEU A 28 -5.12 -0.84 11.42
C LEU A 28 -5.55 0.62 11.22
N GLN A 29 -6.00 1.02 10.03
CA GLN A 29 -6.41 2.40 9.72
C GLN A 29 -7.92 2.62 9.66
N GLY A 30 -8.71 1.54 9.77
CA GLY A 30 -10.14 1.59 9.48
C GLY A 30 -10.42 1.37 7.99
N SER A 31 -11.56 0.74 7.71
CA SER A 31 -11.89 0.22 6.38
C SER A 31 -12.07 1.32 5.31
N ASP A 32 -12.45 2.54 5.70
CA ASP A 32 -12.70 3.66 4.80
C ASP A 32 -11.43 4.26 4.16
N ASP A 33 -10.29 4.11 4.83
CA ASP A 33 -9.02 4.69 4.38
C ASP A 33 -8.29 3.81 3.35
N VAL A 34 -8.73 2.57 3.13
CA VAL A 34 -8.06 1.58 2.28
C VAL A 34 -8.96 1.09 1.14
N CYS A 35 -8.59 1.41 -0.09
CA CYS A 35 -9.30 1.02 -1.30
C CYS A 35 -8.48 0.03 -2.13
N LEU A 36 -9.12 -1.06 -2.55
CA LEU A 36 -8.56 -1.97 -3.53
C LEU A 36 -8.82 -1.40 -4.93
N VAL A 37 -7.81 -1.43 -5.79
CA VAL A 37 -7.90 -0.92 -7.16
C VAL A 37 -7.34 -1.93 -8.16
N PRO A 38 -7.82 -1.91 -9.41
CA PRO A 38 -7.26 -2.73 -10.48
C PRO A 38 -5.78 -2.41 -10.73
N CYS A 39 -5.15 -3.23 -11.58
CA CYS A 39 -3.72 -3.16 -11.86
C CYS A 39 -3.22 -1.74 -12.17
N MET A 40 -2.24 -1.26 -11.40
CA MET A 40 -1.60 0.05 -11.62
C MET A 40 -0.54 0.07 -12.74
N LYS A 41 -0.36 -1.04 -13.46
CA LYS A 41 0.71 -1.24 -14.47
C LYS A 41 2.13 -1.01 -13.93
N GLN A 42 2.30 -1.18 -12.63
CA GLN A 42 3.58 -1.09 -11.93
C GLN A 42 3.82 -2.44 -11.28
N CYS A 43 3.99 -3.51 -12.05
CA CYS A 43 4.22 -4.86 -11.51
C CYS A 43 5.70 -5.06 -11.14
N GLY A 44 6.01 -6.15 -10.44
CA GLY A 44 7.38 -6.54 -10.06
C GLY A 44 7.91 -5.87 -8.79
N GLY A 45 8.71 -6.60 -8.02
CA GLY A 45 9.42 -6.09 -6.84
C GLY A 45 8.56 -5.73 -5.63
N GLY A 46 7.30 -6.19 -5.57
CA GLY A 46 6.37 -5.98 -4.45
C GLY A 46 4.94 -5.62 -4.87
N ALA A 47 4.03 -5.62 -3.89
CA ALA A 47 2.67 -5.11 -4.00
C ALA A 47 2.66 -3.58 -4.16
N SER A 48 1.91 -3.08 -5.13
CA SER A 48 1.88 -1.64 -5.44
C SER A 48 0.82 -0.91 -4.62
N VAL A 49 1.25 0.13 -3.91
CA VAL A 49 0.40 0.93 -3.03
C VAL A 49 0.57 2.41 -3.33
N ARG A 50 -0.53 3.14 -3.49
CA ARG A 50 -0.52 4.58 -3.72
C ARG A 50 -1.17 5.29 -2.53
N LEU A 51 -0.41 6.20 -1.92
CA LEU A 51 -0.91 7.11 -0.89
C LEU A 51 -1.45 8.39 -1.54
N LYS A 52 -2.65 8.83 -1.17
CA LYS A 52 -3.32 10.00 -1.74
C LYS A 52 -2.48 11.27 -1.63
N ASN A 53 -1.75 11.44 -0.53
CA ASN A 53 -0.95 12.65 -0.26
C ASN A 53 0.45 12.65 -0.89
N ARG A 54 0.91 11.54 -1.47
CA ARG A 54 2.29 11.46 -2.02
C ARG A 54 2.35 11.33 -3.54
N GLY A 55 1.26 10.97 -4.21
CA GLY A 55 1.19 10.75 -5.67
C GLY A 55 2.00 9.56 -6.20
N LYS A 56 3.09 9.19 -5.51
CA LYS A 56 3.99 8.08 -5.80
C LYS A 56 3.37 6.73 -5.43
N VAL A 57 3.70 5.73 -6.24
CA VAL A 57 3.41 4.31 -5.97
C VAL A 57 4.60 3.74 -5.21
N LEU A 58 4.34 3.16 -4.05
CA LEU A 58 5.29 2.48 -3.21
C LEU A 58 5.16 0.97 -3.42
N LYS A 59 6.24 0.24 -3.19
CA LYS A 59 6.30 -1.22 -3.28
C LYS A 59 6.41 -1.77 -1.87
N LEU A 60 5.46 -2.62 -1.49
CA LEU A 60 5.52 -3.38 -0.26
C LEU A 60 5.92 -4.80 -0.61
N ARG A 61 7.01 -5.27 -0.02
CA ARG A 61 7.50 -6.64 -0.22
C ARG A 61 7.04 -7.52 0.92
N GLU A 62 7.02 -6.96 2.13
CA GLU A 62 6.69 -7.68 3.34
C GLU A 62 5.57 -6.97 4.08
N THR A 63 4.88 -7.73 4.94
CA THR A 63 3.82 -7.15 5.76
C THR A 63 4.34 -6.17 6.81
N GLU A 64 5.61 -6.25 7.23
CA GLU A 64 6.21 -5.23 8.10
C GLU A 64 6.29 -3.85 7.43
N ASP A 65 6.48 -3.79 6.11
CA ASP A 65 6.51 -2.54 5.35
C ASP A 65 5.18 -1.76 5.48
N VAL A 66 4.09 -2.48 5.76
CA VAL A 66 2.78 -1.90 6.04
C VAL A 66 2.86 -0.98 7.26
N ALA A 67 3.49 -1.41 8.36
CA ALA A 67 3.65 -0.60 9.57
C ALA A 67 4.49 0.66 9.29
N TYR A 68 5.51 0.53 8.44
CA TYR A 68 6.31 1.66 7.99
C TYR A 68 5.49 2.69 7.22
N LEU A 69 4.57 2.26 6.34
CA LEU A 69 3.65 3.18 5.66
C LEU A 69 2.74 3.94 6.63
N LEU A 70 2.28 3.26 7.69
CA LEU A 70 1.42 3.85 8.72
C LEU A 70 2.17 4.93 9.50
N ASN A 71 3.39 4.63 9.93
CA ASN A 71 4.24 5.57 10.67
C ASN A 71 4.70 6.73 9.77
N SER A 72 4.94 6.46 8.50
CA SER A 72 5.32 7.46 7.50
C SER A 72 4.24 8.50 7.21
N ASN A 73 2.95 8.19 7.46
CA ASN A 73 1.86 9.16 7.34
C ASN A 73 1.96 10.27 8.41
N SER A 74 2.77 10.06 9.45
CA SER A 74 3.11 11.04 10.49
C SER A 74 4.33 11.92 10.14
N GLY A 75 4.89 11.79 8.93
CA GLY A 75 5.92 12.71 8.43
C GLY A 75 7.36 12.28 8.70
N ALA A 76 7.82 11.23 8.03
CA ALA A 76 9.25 11.08 7.67
C ALA A 76 9.39 9.90 6.69
N LEU A 77 9.82 10.18 5.45
CA LEU A 77 10.47 9.17 4.61
C LEU A 77 11.97 9.41 4.75
N ALA A 78 12.61 8.67 5.65
CA ALA A 78 14.03 8.42 5.49
C ALA A 78 14.15 7.38 4.37
N ALA A 79 14.58 7.84 3.20
CA ALA A 79 15.10 7.00 2.15
C ALA A 79 16.22 6.14 2.74
N VAL A 80 16.10 4.83 2.66
CA VAL A 80 17.23 3.93 2.83
C VAL A 80 17.61 3.48 1.42
N CYS A 81 18.82 3.87 1.04
CA CYS A 81 19.52 3.54 -0.19
C CYS A 81 19.78 2.04 -0.31
#